data_AF-A0A5J4QMN0-F1
#
_entry.id   AF-A0A5J4QMN0-F1
#
_cell.length_a   1.000
_cell.length_b   1.000
_cell.length_c   1.000
_cell.angle_alpha   90.00
_cell.angle_beta   90.00
_cell.angle_gamma   90.00
#
_symmetry.space_group_name_H-M   'P 1'
#
loop_
_entity.id
_entity.type
_entity.pdbx_description
1 polymer ?
#
loop_
_entity_poly.entity_id
_entity_poly.type
_entity_poly.pdbx_seq_one_letter_code
_entity_poly.pdbx_strand_id
1 'polypeptide(L)'
;MVEKIRSGESAKFPPYITDDMKEIISLMMNFDPKKRPTSKQIIECEAVGNLIWIYDDTANAKTLTEDKLFKVRQEINSQALMKLPKTEIFKKLTDALKDVRYTLTGKASNVTEKMRETAILLSIDSGQVILSTVKGVDDVGYALPSGIVNELTLIIIIIPIEHITLNMVEQIINIVNQGSVEQIQKMFDMGVIQ
;
A
#
# COMPACT_ATOMS: atom_id res chain seq x y z
N MET A 1 34.79 8.40 -3.72
CA MET A 1 33.32 8.56 -3.79
C MET A 1 32.91 9.36 -5.03
N VAL A 2 33.44 10.57 -5.23
CA VAL A 2 33.20 11.37 -6.46
C VAL A 2 33.67 10.66 -7.73
N GLU A 3 34.81 9.95 -7.70
CA GLU A 3 35.30 9.19 -8.86
C GLU A 3 34.40 8.02 -9.26
N LYS A 4 33.81 7.29 -8.29
CA LYS A 4 32.84 6.22 -8.56
C LYS A 4 31.55 6.74 -9.19
N ILE A 5 31.13 7.94 -8.79
CA ILE A 5 29.97 8.64 -9.40
C ILE A 5 30.32 9.08 -10.83
N ARG A 6 31.56 9.52 -11.07
CA ARG A 6 32.03 9.93 -12.41
C ARG A 6 32.25 8.75 -13.36
N SER A 7 32.61 7.57 -12.86
CA SER A 7 32.78 6.36 -13.67
C SER A 7 31.45 5.66 -14.00
N GLY A 8 30.35 6.04 -13.34
CA GLY A 8 29.06 5.38 -13.50
C GLY A 8 29.03 3.96 -12.91
N GLU A 9 30.00 3.59 -12.07
CA GLU A 9 30.01 2.30 -11.38
C GLU A 9 28.90 2.25 -10.33
N SER A 10 27.96 1.34 -10.53
CA SER A 10 26.90 1.04 -9.57
C SER A 10 27.03 -0.39 -9.03
N ALA A 11 26.53 -0.60 -7.81
CA ALA A 11 26.36 -1.94 -7.25
C ALA A 11 25.29 -2.70 -8.05
N LYS A 12 25.42 -4.04 -8.12
CA LYS A 12 24.39 -4.88 -8.74
C LYS A 12 23.05 -4.69 -8.03
N PHE A 13 21.97 -4.61 -8.81
CA PHE A 13 20.62 -4.58 -8.25
C PHE A 13 20.32 -5.89 -7.51
N PRO A 14 19.59 -5.83 -6.39
CA PRO A 14 19.10 -7.02 -5.71
C PRO A 14 18.23 -7.89 -6.63
N PRO A 15 18.17 -9.21 -6.39
CA PRO A 15 17.46 -10.15 -7.26
C PRO A 15 15.94 -9.94 -7.29
N TYR A 16 15.38 -9.31 -6.25
CA TYR A 16 13.93 -9.07 -6.12
C TYR A 16 13.42 -7.83 -6.88
N ILE A 17 14.31 -7.05 -7.51
CA ILE A 17 13.90 -5.91 -8.35
C ILE A 17 13.49 -6.44 -9.73
N THR A 18 12.33 -6.03 -10.24
CA THR A 18 11.86 -6.38 -11.60
C THR A 18 12.76 -5.75 -12.65
N ASP A 19 12.81 -6.35 -13.84
CA ASP A 19 13.73 -5.88 -14.89
C ASP A 19 13.35 -4.47 -15.40
N ASP A 20 12.06 -4.14 -15.48
CA ASP A 20 11.58 -2.79 -15.79
C ASP A 20 12.06 -1.74 -14.78
N MET A 21 12.06 -2.07 -13.48
CA MET A 21 12.61 -1.18 -12.45
C MET A 21 14.12 -1.04 -12.54
N LYS A 22 14.84 -2.13 -12.85
CA LYS A 22 16.30 -2.06 -13.05
C LYS A 22 16.62 -1.15 -14.22
N GLU A 23 15.86 -1.25 -15.31
CA GLU A 23 16.05 -0.43 -16.51
C GLU A 23 15.85 1.05 -16.22
N ILE A 24 14.71 1.44 -15.61
CA ILE A 24 14.43 2.86 -15.32
C ILE A 24 15.45 3.45 -14.34
N ILE A 25 15.86 2.72 -13.29
CA ILE A 25 16.85 3.20 -12.31
C ILE A 25 18.23 3.34 -12.97
N SER A 26 18.60 2.41 -13.86
CA SER A 26 19.87 2.48 -14.60
C SER A 26 19.92 3.69 -15.52
N LEU A 27 18.81 4.01 -16.19
CA LEU A 27 18.65 5.20 -17.02
C LEU A 27 18.73 6.49 -16.17
N MET A 28 18.14 6.52 -14.98
CA MET A 28 18.24 7.67 -14.06
C MET A 28 19.67 7.94 -13.57
N MET A 29 20.47 6.88 -13.38
CA MET A 29 21.87 6.98 -12.95
C MET A 29 22.86 7.24 -14.10
N ASN A 30 22.39 7.45 -15.33
CA ASN A 30 23.27 7.67 -16.47
C ASN A 30 24.21 8.86 -16.25
N PHE A 31 25.49 8.69 -16.57
CA PHE A 31 26.47 9.76 -16.45
C PHE A 31 26.13 10.95 -17.35
N ASP A 32 25.63 10.69 -18.57
CA ASP A 32 25.18 11.72 -19.50
C ASP A 32 23.78 12.23 -19.09
N PRO A 33 23.64 13.49 -18.67
CA PRO A 33 22.34 14.04 -18.26
C PRO A 33 21.28 14.01 -19.37
N LYS A 34 21.70 14.02 -20.65
CA LYS A 34 20.77 13.98 -21.80
C LYS A 34 20.16 12.60 -22.03
N LYS A 35 20.80 11.55 -21.49
CA LYS A 35 20.30 10.16 -21.56
C LYS A 35 19.45 9.78 -20.36
N ARG A 36 19.38 10.65 -19.34
CA ARG A 36 18.48 10.44 -18.20
C ARG A 36 17.04 10.63 -18.65
N PRO A 37 16.12 9.78 -18.18
CA PRO A 37 14.72 9.89 -18.53
C PRO A 37 14.15 11.17 -17.88
N THR A 38 13.24 11.80 -18.60
CA THR A 38 12.44 12.88 -18.04
C THR A 38 11.49 12.34 -16.99
N SER A 39 11.01 13.19 -16.08
CA SER A 39 9.95 12.84 -15.13
C SER A 39 8.70 12.29 -15.83
N LYS A 40 8.37 12.78 -17.02
CA LYS A 40 7.28 12.25 -17.85
C LYS A 40 7.53 10.78 -18.25
N GLN A 41 8.72 10.47 -18.76
CA GLN A 41 9.09 9.10 -19.17
C GLN A 41 9.18 8.13 -17.99
N ILE A 42 9.58 8.61 -16.80
CA ILE A 42 9.57 7.80 -15.58
C ILE A 42 8.14 7.44 -15.19
N ILE A 43 7.22 8.40 -15.24
CA ILE A 43 5.80 8.20 -14.93
C ILE A 43 5.12 7.26 -15.92
N GLU A 44 5.50 7.32 -17.20
CA GLU A 44 4.97 6.47 -18.28
C GLU A 44 5.54 5.05 -18.28
N CYS A 45 6.56 4.75 -17.46
CA CYS A 45 7.04 3.38 -17.25
C CYS A 45 5.92 2.54 -16.63
N GLU A 46 5.64 1.35 -17.18
CA GLU A 46 4.50 0.51 -16.78
C GLU A 46 4.44 0.26 -15.27
N ALA A 47 5.58 -0.03 -14.63
CA ALA A 47 5.63 -0.26 -13.20
C ALA A 47 5.30 0.98 -12.35
N VAL A 48 5.70 2.17 -12.82
CA VAL A 48 5.42 3.45 -12.15
C VAL A 48 3.99 3.92 -12.47
N GLY A 49 3.56 3.77 -13.73
CA GLY A 49 2.23 4.10 -14.21
C GLY A 49 1.14 3.28 -13.52
N ASN A 50 1.36 1.97 -13.33
CA ASN A 50 0.43 1.09 -12.63
C ASN A 50 0.28 1.48 -11.15
N LEU A 51 1.38 1.89 -10.50
CA LEU A 51 1.31 2.48 -9.16
C LEU A 51 0.50 3.77 -9.21
N ILE A 52 0.82 4.71 -10.12
CA ILE A 52 0.12 5.99 -10.26
C ILE A 52 -1.38 5.82 -10.52
N TRP A 53 -1.78 4.84 -11.33
CA TRP A 53 -3.18 4.56 -11.66
C TRP A 53 -3.98 4.06 -10.44
N ILE A 54 -3.39 3.20 -9.60
CA ILE A 54 -3.95 2.83 -8.28
C ILE A 54 -4.15 4.08 -7.40
N TYR A 55 -3.38 5.14 -7.63
CA TYR A 55 -3.48 6.41 -6.92
C TYR A 55 -4.36 7.47 -7.61
N ASP A 56 -4.85 7.28 -8.84
CA ASP A 56 -5.63 8.27 -9.58
C ASP A 56 -7.15 8.14 -9.37
N ASP A 57 -7.57 7.64 -8.20
CA ASP A 57 -8.96 7.54 -7.77
C ASP A 57 -9.48 8.91 -7.23
N THR A 58 -9.37 9.93 -8.07
CA THR A 58 -9.62 11.35 -7.73
C THR A 58 -11.11 11.68 -7.58
N ALA A 59 -12.01 10.85 -8.12
CA ALA A 59 -13.45 11.06 -8.01
C ALA A 59 -13.96 10.81 -6.57
N ASN A 60 -13.50 9.73 -5.93
CA ASN A 60 -13.89 9.40 -4.56
C ASN A 60 -13.34 10.40 -3.55
N ALA A 61 -12.08 10.82 -3.73
CA ALA A 61 -11.41 11.80 -2.86
C ALA A 61 -12.14 13.16 -2.79
N LYS A 62 -12.72 13.62 -3.91
CA LYS A 62 -13.47 14.88 -3.98
C LYS A 62 -14.80 14.88 -3.22
N THR A 63 -15.36 13.71 -2.96
CA THR A 63 -16.64 13.55 -2.23
C THR A 63 -16.46 13.27 -0.74
N LEU A 64 -15.20 13.19 -0.27
CA LEU A 64 -14.92 12.86 1.11
C LEU A 64 -15.22 14.05 2.03
N THR A 65 -16.09 13.82 3.01
CA THR A 65 -16.48 14.81 4.02
C THR A 65 -16.20 14.26 5.41
N GLU A 66 -16.18 15.15 6.41
CA GLU A 66 -16.05 14.78 7.82
C GLU A 66 -17.13 13.76 8.25
N ASP A 67 -18.39 14.00 7.88
CA ASP A 67 -19.50 13.08 8.17
C ASP A 67 -19.32 11.70 7.54
N LYS A 68 -18.77 11.65 6.32
CA LYS A 68 -18.50 10.38 5.63
C LYS A 68 -17.42 9.60 6.37
N LEU A 69 -16.30 10.25 6.70
CA LEU A 69 -15.21 9.66 7.49
C LEU A 69 -15.71 9.12 8.83
N PHE A 70 -16.53 9.90 9.52
CA PHE A 70 -17.11 9.50 10.80
C PHE A 70 -18.00 8.26 10.66
N LYS A 71 -18.88 8.22 9.65
CA LYS A 71 -19.74 7.06 9.37
C LYS A 71 -18.94 5.82 9.01
N VAL A 72 -17.92 5.96 8.16
CA VAL A 72 -17.02 4.85 7.81
C VAL A 72 -16.35 4.30 9.06
N ARG A 73 -15.84 5.18 9.94
CA ARG A 73 -15.24 4.75 11.22
C ARG A 73 -16.22 4.01 12.13
N GLN A 74 -17.45 4.50 12.25
CA GLN A 74 -18.49 3.80 13.02
C GLN A 74 -18.79 2.42 12.43
N GLU A 75 -18.83 2.31 11.11
CA GLU A 75 -19.05 1.03 10.43
C GLU A 75 -17.89 0.06 10.68
N ILE A 76 -16.64 0.52 10.58
CA ILE A 76 -15.44 -0.30 10.85
C ILE A 76 -15.44 -0.83 12.29
N ASN A 77 -15.83 -0.02 13.26
CA ASN A 77 -15.92 -0.43 14.66
C ASN A 77 -17.18 -1.21 15.01
N SER A 78 -18.09 -1.41 14.06
CA SER A 78 -19.36 -2.07 14.34
C SER A 78 -19.18 -3.59 14.44
N GLN A 79 -19.91 -4.21 15.36
CA GLN A 79 -20.02 -5.67 15.40
C GLN A 79 -20.71 -6.24 14.16
N ALA A 80 -21.46 -5.41 13.42
CA ALA A 80 -22.11 -5.81 12.18
C ALA A 80 -21.11 -6.15 11.08
N LEU A 81 -19.96 -5.44 11.02
CA LEU A 81 -18.89 -5.72 10.05
C LEU A 81 -18.40 -7.16 10.18
N MET A 82 -18.18 -7.63 11.40
CA MET A 82 -17.64 -8.98 11.67
C MET A 82 -18.61 -10.12 11.30
N LYS A 83 -19.86 -9.80 10.95
CA LYS A 83 -20.85 -10.77 10.47
C LYS A 83 -20.83 -10.92 8.95
N LEU A 84 -20.11 -10.05 8.23
CA LEU A 84 -20.02 -10.09 6.78
C LEU A 84 -19.04 -11.17 6.30
N PRO A 85 -19.14 -11.58 5.02
CA PRO A 85 -18.11 -12.39 4.38
C PRO A 85 -16.74 -11.69 4.40
N LYS A 86 -15.65 -12.45 4.52
CA LYS A 86 -14.28 -11.88 4.59
C LYS A 86 -13.92 -11.02 3.39
N THR A 87 -14.37 -11.41 2.19
CA THR A 87 -14.22 -10.61 0.96
C THR A 87 -14.79 -9.20 1.12
N GLU A 88 -15.98 -9.08 1.72
CA GLU A 88 -16.62 -7.78 1.95
C GLU A 88 -15.94 -7.00 3.08
N ILE A 89 -15.52 -7.69 4.15
CA ILE A 89 -14.75 -7.08 5.25
C ILE A 89 -13.48 -6.44 4.71
N PHE A 90 -12.66 -7.18 3.95
CA PHE A 90 -11.40 -6.65 3.40
C PHE A 90 -11.62 -5.55 2.37
N LYS A 91 -12.69 -5.63 1.57
CA LYS A 91 -13.04 -4.54 0.66
C LYS A 91 -13.36 -3.26 1.43
N LYS A 92 -14.22 -3.33 2.44
CA LYS A 92 -14.59 -2.18 3.28
C LYS A 92 -13.40 -1.59 4.03
N LEU A 93 -12.53 -2.44 4.57
CA LEU A 93 -11.29 -1.99 5.22
C LEU A 93 -10.36 -1.30 4.23
N THR A 94 -10.20 -1.85 3.01
CA THR A 94 -9.36 -1.22 1.98
C THR A 94 -9.91 0.15 1.58
N ASP A 95 -11.21 0.25 1.35
CA ASP A 95 -11.85 1.52 0.98
C ASP A 95 -11.76 2.55 2.13
N ALA A 96 -11.88 2.11 3.39
CA ALA A 96 -11.67 2.96 4.55
C ALA A 96 -10.22 3.48 4.64
N LEU A 97 -9.22 2.64 4.40
CA LEU A 97 -7.82 3.06 4.40
C LEU A 97 -7.48 3.98 3.21
N LYS A 98 -8.17 3.83 2.07
CA LYS A 98 -8.10 4.81 0.98
C LYS A 98 -8.64 6.18 1.40
N ASP A 99 -9.77 6.23 2.10
CA ASP A 99 -10.32 7.47 2.63
C ASP A 99 -9.36 8.15 3.64
N VAL A 100 -8.68 7.35 4.48
CA VAL A 100 -7.59 7.84 5.34
C VAL A 100 -6.48 8.45 4.50
N ARG A 101 -5.98 7.72 3.50
CA ARG A 101 -4.92 8.20 2.59
C ARG A 101 -5.32 9.51 1.91
N TYR A 102 -6.53 9.62 1.37
CA TYR A 102 -7.01 10.83 0.70
C TYR A 102 -7.03 12.03 1.65
N THR A 103 -7.41 11.81 2.90
CA THR A 103 -7.44 12.85 3.93
C THR A 103 -6.03 13.33 4.29
N LEU A 104 -5.10 12.41 4.54
CA LEU A 104 -3.77 12.73 5.05
C LEU A 104 -2.82 13.26 3.97
N THR A 105 -3.00 12.84 2.71
CA THR A 105 -2.20 13.30 1.57
C THR A 105 -2.71 14.58 0.93
N GLY A 106 -3.82 15.15 1.41
CA GLY A 106 -4.40 16.38 0.86
C GLY A 106 -5.10 16.21 -0.48
N LYS A 107 -5.42 14.96 -0.88
CA LYS A 107 -6.25 14.69 -2.08
C LYS A 107 -7.73 15.00 -1.84
N ALA A 108 -8.20 14.89 -0.60
CA ALA A 108 -9.53 15.35 -0.22
C ALA A 108 -9.58 16.88 -0.22
N SER A 109 -10.70 17.45 -0.66
CA SER A 109 -10.92 18.90 -0.63
C SER A 109 -11.30 19.34 0.80
N ASN A 110 -10.84 20.52 1.23
CA ASN A 110 -11.22 21.15 2.50
C ASN A 110 -10.95 20.30 3.76
N VAL A 111 -9.80 19.62 3.83
CA VAL A 111 -9.42 18.80 4.99
C VAL A 111 -9.31 19.66 6.26
N THR A 112 -10.15 19.36 7.25
CA THR A 112 -10.09 19.97 8.60
C THR A 112 -9.16 19.18 9.53
N GLU A 113 -8.78 19.77 10.66
CA GLU A 113 -8.01 19.08 11.71
C GLU A 113 -8.78 17.87 12.25
N LYS A 114 -10.09 18.02 12.50
CA LYS A 114 -10.96 16.93 12.93
C LYS A 114 -11.04 15.79 11.92
N MET A 115 -11.01 16.08 10.62
CA MET A 115 -10.89 15.04 9.59
C MET A 115 -9.57 14.27 9.71
N ARG A 116 -8.44 14.97 9.94
CA ARG A 116 -7.14 14.32 10.14
C ARG A 116 -7.13 13.43 11.37
N GLU A 117 -7.63 13.91 12.50
CA GLU A 117 -7.75 13.12 13.73
C GLU A 117 -8.63 11.88 13.50
N THR A 118 -9.78 12.05 12.86
CA THR A 118 -10.69 10.95 12.55
C THR A 118 -10.05 9.92 11.63
N ALA A 119 -9.27 10.37 10.63
CA ALA A 119 -8.54 9.48 9.72
C ALA A 119 -7.43 8.69 10.44
N ILE A 120 -6.70 9.32 11.36
CA ILE A 120 -5.69 8.63 12.19
C ILE A 120 -6.37 7.57 13.06
N LEU A 121 -7.47 7.90 13.74
CA LEU A 121 -8.19 6.93 14.56
C LEU A 121 -8.79 5.80 13.72
N LEU A 122 -9.35 6.12 12.55
CA LEU A 122 -9.87 5.13 11.61
C LEU A 122 -8.80 4.15 11.14
N SER A 123 -7.55 4.60 10.96
CA SER A 123 -6.46 3.71 10.56
C SER A 123 -6.07 2.74 11.68
N ILE A 124 -6.03 3.21 12.92
CA ILE A 124 -5.79 2.39 14.12
C ILE A 124 -6.88 1.33 14.28
N ASP A 125 -8.14 1.77 14.21
CA ASP A 125 -9.32 0.92 14.33
C ASP A 125 -9.32 -0.17 13.23
N SER A 126 -9.03 0.23 11.99
CA SER A 126 -8.92 -0.71 10.86
C SER A 126 -7.80 -1.73 11.06
N GLY A 127 -6.63 -1.32 11.58
CA GLY A 127 -5.53 -2.22 11.90
C GLY A 127 -5.93 -3.29 12.93
N GLN A 128 -6.72 -2.92 13.95
CA GLN A 128 -7.26 -3.85 14.93
C GLN A 128 -8.25 -4.85 14.31
N VAL A 129 -9.16 -4.37 13.45
CA VAL A 129 -10.12 -5.23 12.78
C VAL A 129 -9.42 -6.23 11.86
N ILE A 130 -8.40 -5.81 11.11
CA ILE A 130 -7.59 -6.69 10.24
C ILE A 130 -6.94 -7.79 11.08
N LEU A 131 -6.29 -7.43 12.20
CA LEU A 131 -5.73 -8.40 13.14
C LEU A 131 -6.74 -9.43 13.63
N SER A 132 -7.97 -9.00 13.90
CA SER A 132 -9.02 -9.93 14.33
C SER A 132 -9.58 -10.80 13.19
N THR A 133 -9.39 -10.37 11.93
CA THR A 133 -9.97 -11.02 10.74
C THR A 133 -9.02 -12.04 10.12
N VAL A 134 -7.72 -11.74 10.08
CA VAL A 134 -6.65 -12.62 9.56
C VAL A 134 -6.21 -13.57 10.67
N LYS A 135 -6.74 -14.80 10.65
CA LYS A 135 -6.43 -15.84 11.65
C LYS A 135 -5.64 -17.02 11.09
N GLY A 136 -5.54 -17.14 9.77
CA GLY A 136 -4.80 -18.22 9.12
C GLY A 136 -4.59 -17.98 7.63
N VAL A 137 -3.92 -18.94 6.98
CA VAL A 137 -3.46 -18.83 5.59
C VAL A 137 -4.61 -18.61 4.60
N ASP A 138 -5.77 -19.24 4.82
CA ASP A 138 -6.94 -19.05 3.95
C ASP A 138 -7.42 -17.59 3.90
N ASP A 139 -7.16 -16.82 4.95
CA ASP A 139 -7.60 -15.42 5.04
C ASP A 139 -6.75 -14.49 4.17
N VAL A 140 -5.51 -14.88 3.93
CA VAL A 140 -4.56 -14.17 3.08
C VAL A 140 -5.02 -14.14 1.64
N GLY A 141 -5.67 -15.23 1.18
CA GLY A 141 -6.28 -15.32 -0.14
C GLY A 141 -7.37 -14.26 -0.39
N TYR A 142 -7.97 -13.71 0.67
CA TYR A 142 -8.90 -12.57 0.58
C TYR A 142 -8.20 -11.22 0.80
N ALA A 143 -7.21 -11.18 1.68
CA ALA A 143 -6.49 -9.95 2.01
C ALA A 143 -5.65 -9.44 0.83
N LEU A 144 -4.86 -10.29 0.17
CA LEU A 144 -3.96 -9.85 -0.90
C LEU A 144 -4.70 -9.23 -2.09
N PRO A 145 -5.74 -9.86 -2.68
CA PRO A 145 -6.45 -9.29 -3.83
C PRO A 145 -7.24 -8.03 -3.48
N SER A 146 -7.57 -7.81 -2.21
CA SER A 146 -8.28 -6.60 -1.78
C SER A 146 -7.41 -5.34 -1.89
N GLY A 147 -6.08 -5.48 -1.87
CA GLY A 147 -5.14 -4.36 -1.83
C GLY A 147 -4.87 -3.81 -0.43
N ILE A 148 -5.41 -4.43 0.62
CA ILE A 148 -5.29 -3.97 2.01
C ILE A 148 -3.83 -3.81 2.48
N VAL A 149 -2.92 -4.68 2.02
CA VAL A 149 -1.50 -4.63 2.37
C VAL A 149 -0.85 -3.35 1.84
N ASN A 150 -1.21 -2.94 0.62
CA ASN A 150 -0.69 -1.71 0.02
C ASN A 150 -1.15 -0.49 0.81
N GLU A 151 -2.45 -0.42 1.15
CA GLU A 151 -2.99 0.71 1.90
C GLU A 151 -2.45 0.79 3.34
N LEU A 152 -2.30 -0.35 4.04
CA LEU A 152 -1.67 -0.38 5.36
C LEU A 152 -0.22 0.11 5.31
N THR A 153 0.56 -0.36 4.33
CA THR A 153 1.96 0.04 4.17
C THR A 153 2.08 1.55 3.95
N LEU A 154 1.22 2.10 3.10
CA LEU A 154 1.18 3.54 2.85
C LEU A 154 0.79 4.33 4.08
N ILE A 155 -0.20 3.86 4.84
CA ILE A 155 -0.64 4.54 6.06
C ILE A 155 0.49 4.65 7.06
N ILE A 156 1.27 3.57 7.27
CA ILE A 156 2.44 3.59 8.15
C ILE A 156 3.46 4.63 7.71
N ILE A 157 3.59 4.89 6.40
CA ILE A 157 4.53 5.88 5.85
C ILE A 157 4.03 7.32 6.07
N ILE A 158 2.72 7.57 6.06
CA ILE A 158 2.14 8.93 6.07
C ILE A 158 1.68 9.41 7.45
N ILE A 159 1.42 8.53 8.41
CA ILE A 159 1.02 8.93 9.76
C ILE A 159 2.22 9.29 10.64
N PRO A 160 2.07 10.18 11.62
CA PRO A 160 3.10 10.43 12.63
C PRO A 160 3.52 9.14 13.35
N ILE A 161 4.81 9.04 13.69
CA ILE A 161 5.41 7.81 14.24
C ILE A 161 4.75 7.37 15.55
N GLU A 162 4.30 8.32 16.36
CA GLU A 162 3.58 8.12 17.62
C GLU A 162 2.22 7.42 17.45
N HIS A 163 1.68 7.40 16.23
CA HIS A 163 0.41 6.75 15.91
C HIS A 163 0.59 5.41 15.19
N ILE A 164 1.82 5.02 14.86
CA ILE A 164 2.10 3.70 14.29
C ILE A 164 1.96 2.67 15.40
N THR A 165 1.01 1.75 15.23
CA THR A 165 0.77 0.68 16.21
C THR A 165 1.49 -0.61 15.79
N LEU A 166 1.89 -1.42 16.77
CA LEU A 166 2.46 -2.74 16.52
C LEU A 166 1.51 -3.60 15.67
N ASN A 167 0.20 -3.51 15.94
CA ASN A 167 -0.83 -4.24 15.21
C ASN A 167 -0.75 -3.98 13.70
N MET A 168 -0.60 -2.72 13.27
CA MET A 168 -0.47 -2.36 11.84
C MET A 168 0.72 -3.06 11.19
N VAL A 169 1.88 -3.06 11.87
CA VAL A 169 3.11 -3.66 11.36
C VAL A 169 3.00 -5.18 11.33
N GLU A 170 2.50 -5.79 12.40
CA GLU A 170 2.30 -7.24 12.51
C GLU A 170 1.35 -7.77 11.44
N GLN A 171 0.31 -7.01 11.05
CA GLN A 171 -0.60 -7.46 9.99
C GLN A 171 0.07 -7.54 8.63
N ILE A 172 0.91 -6.56 8.30
CA ILE A 172 1.68 -6.61 7.05
C ILE A 172 2.58 -7.84 7.06
N ILE A 173 3.32 -8.04 8.16
CA ILE A 173 4.23 -9.18 8.31
C ILE A 173 3.47 -10.50 8.19
N ASN A 174 2.34 -10.65 8.89
CA ASN A 174 1.55 -11.87 8.88
C ASN A 174 1.00 -12.19 7.49
N ILE A 175 0.38 -11.22 6.82
CA ILE A 175 -0.20 -11.43 5.48
C ILE A 175 0.89 -11.74 4.46
N VAL A 176 2.02 -11.01 4.49
CA VAL A 176 3.13 -11.21 3.55
C VAL A 176 3.82 -12.55 3.78
N ASN A 177 4.12 -12.91 5.02
CA ASN A 177 4.79 -14.18 5.32
C ASN A 177 3.91 -15.38 4.95
N GLN A 178 2.63 -15.35 5.31
CA GLN A 178 1.70 -16.43 4.98
C GLN A 178 1.44 -16.51 3.46
N GLY A 179 1.35 -15.36 2.78
CA GLY A 179 1.21 -15.32 1.32
C GLY A 179 2.43 -15.86 0.57
N SER A 180 3.63 -15.58 1.08
CA SER A 180 4.88 -16.15 0.55
C SER A 180 4.89 -17.67 0.64
N VAL A 181 4.42 -18.25 1.76
CA VAL A 181 4.31 -19.70 1.91
C VAL A 181 3.35 -20.31 0.88
N GLU A 182 2.19 -19.69 0.62
CA GLU A 182 1.24 -20.17 -0.40
C GLU A 182 1.80 -20.03 -1.81
N GLN A 183 2.50 -18.94 -2.12
CA GLN A 183 3.17 -18.75 -3.41
C GLN A 183 4.26 -19.80 -3.63
N ILE A 184 5.09 -20.07 -2.62
CA ILE A 184 6.11 -21.11 -2.67
C ILE A 184 5.47 -22.48 -2.88
N GLN A 185 4.40 -22.80 -2.14
CA GLN A 185 3.69 -24.07 -2.30
C GLN A 185 3.11 -24.21 -3.72
N LYS A 186 2.46 -23.16 -4.26
CA LYS A 186 1.96 -23.17 -5.64
C LYS A 186 3.09 -23.32 -6.65
N MET A 187 4.23 -22.66 -6.46
CA MET A 187 5.38 -22.79 -7.35
C MET A 187 5.96 -24.21 -7.31
N PHE A 188 5.97 -24.85 -6.14
CA PHE A 188 6.35 -26.25 -5.99
C PHE A 188 5.35 -27.19 -6.69
N ASP A 189 4.04 -26.98 -6.47
CA ASP A 189 2.97 -27.78 -7.10
C ASP A 189 2.95 -27.63 -8.63
N MET A 190 3.33 -26.45 -9.14
CA MET A 190 3.50 -26.18 -10.57
C MET A 190 4.83 -26.71 -11.14
N GLY A 191 5.72 -27.27 -10.31
CA GLY A 191 7.04 -27.76 -10.70
C GLY A 191 8.03 -26.67 -11.12
N VAL A 192 7.77 -25.41 -10.75
CA VAL A 192 8.63 -24.26 -11.06
C VAL A 192 9.87 -24.23 -10.16
N ILE A 193 9.76 -24.78 -8.96
CA ILE A 193 10.85 -24.96 -8.00
C ILE A 193 10.85 -26.43 -7.52
N GLN A 194 12.04 -26.95 -7.19
CA GLN A 194 12.28 -28.31 -6.72
C GLN A 194 12.52 -28.35 -5.21
#